data_AF-A0A1W9HGV9-F1
#
_entry.id   AF-A0A1W9HGV9-F1
#
_cell.length_a   1.000
_cell.length_b   1.000
_cell.length_c   1.000
_cell.angle_alpha   90.00
_cell.angle_beta   90.00
_cell.angle_gamma   90.00
#
_symmetry.space_group_name_H-M   'P 1'
#
loop_
_entity.id
_entity.type
_entity.pdbx_description
1 polymer ?
#
loop_
_entity_poly.entity_id
_entity_poly.type
_entity_poly.pdbx_seq_one_letter_code
_entity_poly.pdbx_strand_id
1 'polypeptide(L)'
;MGKFLRLVNGIPRSVEEAASLPIYDQSIDVASTITAGTNVTLPSSGTYDGQELEVYFNGQVLDDVVDYTFVGSPPRTQVQFTFNLEPGDRIRFRKARGA
;
A
#
# COMPACT_ATOMS: atom_id res chain seq x y z
N MET A 1 -0.87 -7.71 23.04
CA MET A 1 -1.25 -6.50 22.27
C MET A 1 -0.69 -5.30 23.01
N GLY A 2 -0.02 -4.39 22.32
CA GLY A 2 0.64 -3.23 22.94
C GLY A 2 -0.36 -2.16 23.37
N LYS A 3 -0.03 -1.41 24.42
CA LYS A 3 -0.72 -0.17 24.79
C LYS A 3 0.21 0.99 24.49
N PHE A 4 -0.29 2.04 23.86
CA PHE A 4 0.47 3.27 23.64
C PHE A 4 -0.25 4.49 24.22
N LEU A 5 0.51 5.54 24.49
CA LEU A 5 -0.01 6.81 25.00
C LEU A 5 -0.40 7.69 23.81
N ARG A 6 -1.65 8.18 23.78
CA ARG A 6 -2.12 9.18 22.81
C ARG A 6 -2.83 10.31 23.54
N LEU A 7 -2.67 11.53 23.06
CA LEU A 7 -3.42 12.69 23.55
C LEU A 7 -4.89 12.56 23.09
N VAL A 8 -5.82 12.54 24.03
CA VAL A 8 -7.27 12.60 23.80
C VAL A 8 -7.79 13.82 24.54
N ASN A 9 -8.29 14.82 23.81
CA ASN A 9 -8.71 16.12 24.35
C ASN A 9 -7.61 16.77 25.22
N GLY A 10 -6.35 16.70 24.78
CA GLY A 10 -5.20 17.28 25.51
C GLY A 10 -4.70 16.45 26.69
N ILE A 11 -5.30 15.30 26.99
CA ILE A 11 -4.89 14.43 28.11
C ILE A 11 -4.24 13.15 27.57
N PRO A 12 -3.03 12.77 28.02
CA PRO A 12 -2.42 11.48 27.65
C PRO A 12 -3.30 10.35 28.18
N ARG A 13 -3.86 9.54 27.28
CA ARG A 13 -4.61 8.33 27.64
C ARG A 13 -3.91 7.10 27.07
N SER A 14 -3.91 6.01 27.84
CA SER A 14 -3.50 4.70 27.36
C SER A 14 -4.60 4.15 26.46
N VAL A 15 -4.26 3.86 25.21
CA VAL A 15 -5.20 3.32 24.22
C VAL A 15 -4.72 1.92 23.82
N GLU A 16 -5.67 1.00 23.64
CA GLU A 16 -5.37 -0.31 23.07
C GLU A 16 -5.13 -0.19 21.57
N GLU A 17 -4.01 -0.75 21.11
CA GLU A 17 -3.60 -0.75 19.69
C GLU A 17 -4.62 -1.45 18.78
N ALA A 18 -5.46 -2.33 19.33
CA ALA A 18 -6.53 -3.02 18.61
C ALA A 18 -7.58 -2.09 17.99
N ALA A 19 -7.66 -0.82 18.43
CA ALA A 19 -8.58 0.19 17.88
C ALA A 19 -7.91 1.15 16.87
N SER A 20 -6.61 1.01 16.59
CA SER A 20 -6.00 1.69 15.44
C SER A 20 -6.11 0.80 14.22
N LEU A 21 -6.73 1.31 13.16
CA LEU A 21 -6.61 0.71 11.83
C LEU A 21 -5.11 0.53 11.54
N PRO A 22 -4.66 -0.70 11.20
CA PRO A 22 -3.26 -0.96 10.90
C PRO A 22 -2.84 -0.03 9.76
N ILE A 23 -1.73 0.68 9.94
CA ILE A 23 -1.11 1.43 8.86
C ILE A 23 -0.52 0.39 7.93
N TYR A 24 -1.20 0.17 6.81
CA TYR A 24 -0.68 -0.71 5.78
C TYR A 24 0.43 0.05 5.04
N ASP A 25 1.65 -0.46 5.14
CA ASP A 25 2.86 0.09 4.52
C ASP A 25 3.83 -1.04 4.25
N GLN A 26 3.98 -1.41 2.98
CA GLN A 26 4.82 -2.52 2.54
C GLN A 26 5.61 -2.10 1.31
N SER A 27 6.81 -2.65 1.13
CA SER A 27 7.59 -2.41 -0.08
C SER A 27 8.09 -3.71 -0.69
N ILE A 28 8.17 -3.72 -2.01
CA ILE A 28 8.76 -4.78 -2.82
C ILE A 28 9.93 -4.17 -3.57
N ASP A 29 11.10 -4.81 -3.46
CA ASP A 29 12.24 -4.52 -4.31
C ASP A 29 12.18 -5.44 -5.53
N VAL A 30 12.26 -4.85 -6.72
CA VAL A 30 12.13 -5.56 -7.99
C VAL A 30 13.40 -6.38 -8.22
N ALA A 31 13.28 -7.71 -8.21
CA ALA A 31 14.41 -8.63 -8.33
C ALA A 31 14.77 -8.98 -9.79
N SER A 32 13.82 -8.86 -10.71
CA SER A 32 13.99 -9.11 -12.13
C SER A 32 13.11 -8.15 -12.93
N THR A 33 13.44 -7.88 -14.18
CA THR A 33 12.63 -7.00 -15.03
C THR A 33 11.18 -7.48 -15.09
N ILE A 34 10.26 -6.61 -14.70
CA ILE A 34 8.82 -6.82 -14.83
C ILE A 34 8.37 -5.96 -16.01
N THR A 35 7.94 -6.61 -17.08
CA THR A 35 7.47 -5.89 -18.27
C THR A 35 6.14 -5.20 -17.99
N ALA A 36 5.92 -4.05 -18.63
CA ALA A 36 4.63 -3.36 -18.64
C ALA A 36 3.51 -4.36 -18.98
N GLY A 37 2.40 -4.27 -18.25
CA GLY A 37 1.31 -5.24 -18.41
C GLY A 37 1.51 -6.56 -17.63
N THR A 38 2.60 -6.74 -16.88
CA THR A 38 2.72 -7.91 -16.01
C THR A 38 1.99 -7.67 -14.69
N ASN A 39 1.24 -8.68 -14.23
CA ASN A 39 0.55 -8.61 -12.94
C ASN A 39 1.56 -8.72 -11.80
N VAL A 40 1.53 -7.74 -10.90
CA VAL A 40 2.29 -7.72 -9.65
C VAL A 40 1.34 -7.99 -8.50
N THR A 41 1.65 -9.01 -7.71
CA THR A 41 0.85 -9.39 -6.54
C THR A 41 1.03 -8.38 -5.41
N LEU A 42 -0.09 -7.84 -4.93
CA LEU A 42 -0.13 -7.00 -3.74
C LEU A 42 0.18 -7.83 -2.48
N PRO A 43 0.85 -7.26 -1.47
CA PRO A 43 1.14 -8.01 -0.25
C PRO A 43 -0.15 -8.44 0.48
N SER A 44 -0.16 -9.65 1.02
CA SER A 44 -1.36 -10.32 1.58
C SER A 44 -1.84 -9.76 2.93
N SER A 45 -1.11 -8.82 3.52
CA SER A 45 -1.44 -8.20 4.81
C SER A 45 -2.53 -7.12 4.74
N GLY A 46 -3.16 -6.92 3.58
CA GLY A 46 -4.24 -5.95 3.38
C GLY A 46 -5.36 -6.46 2.48
N THR A 47 -6.56 -5.92 2.68
CA THR A 47 -7.72 -6.03 1.78
C THR A 47 -7.76 -4.77 0.93
N TYR A 48 -7.86 -4.83 -0.40
CA TYR A 48 -7.80 -3.64 -1.27
C TYR A 48 -9.10 -3.48 -2.07
N ASP A 49 -10.01 -2.62 -1.58
CA ASP A 49 -11.36 -2.54 -2.14
C ASP A 49 -11.54 -1.34 -3.09
N GLY A 50 -10.65 -0.35 -3.03
CA GLY A 50 -10.80 0.91 -3.74
C GLY A 50 -9.51 1.68 -4.02
N GLN A 51 -9.65 2.98 -4.22
CA GLN A 51 -8.59 3.98 -4.46
C GLN A 51 -7.84 4.41 -3.19
N GLU A 52 -8.05 3.69 -2.09
CA GLU A 52 -7.39 3.90 -0.81
C GLU A 52 -5.90 3.47 -0.81
N LEU A 53 -5.45 2.79 -1.86
CA LEU A 53 -4.06 2.36 -2.03
C LEU A 53 -3.24 3.42 -2.75
N GLU A 54 -2.29 4.01 -2.04
CA GLU A 54 -1.22 4.83 -2.60
C GLU A 54 -0.06 3.91 -3.03
N VAL A 55 0.36 4.02 -4.28
CA VAL A 55 1.53 3.29 -4.80
C VAL A 55 2.65 4.29 -5.06
N TYR A 56 3.86 3.96 -4.64
CA TYR A 56 5.05 4.76 -4.88
C TYR A 56 6.10 3.98 -5.67
N PHE A 57 6.68 4.61 -6.66
CA PHE A 57 7.84 4.13 -7.43
C PHE A 57 9.07 4.95 -7.05
N ASN A 58 10.07 4.31 -6.44
CA ASN A 58 11.31 4.98 -6.00
C ASN A 58 11.06 6.26 -5.16
N GLY A 59 9.96 6.29 -4.41
CA GLY A 59 9.54 7.41 -3.57
C GLY A 59 8.62 8.43 -4.23
N GLN A 60 8.39 8.35 -5.55
CA GLN A 60 7.42 9.17 -6.26
C GLN A 60 6.04 8.50 -6.21
N VAL A 61 4.99 9.28 -5.91
CA VAL A 61 3.60 8.78 -5.97
C VAL A 61 3.19 8.51 -7.42
N LEU A 62 2.53 7.38 -7.64
CA LEU A 62 1.96 7.00 -8.92
C LEU A 62 0.46 7.30 -8.94
N ASP A 63 -0.06 7.58 -10.14
CA ASP A 63 -1.48 7.81 -10.35
C ASP A 63 -2.21 6.52 -10.80
N ASP A 64 -3.41 6.35 -10.27
CA ASP A 64 -4.35 5.29 -10.62
C ASP A 64 -4.78 5.47 -12.09
N VAL A 65 -4.93 4.35 -12.81
CA VAL A 65 -5.30 4.29 -14.24
C VAL A 65 -4.22 4.79 -15.22
N VAL A 66 -3.39 5.76 -14.84
CA VAL A 66 -2.31 6.29 -15.69
C VAL A 66 -1.04 5.44 -15.57
N ASP A 67 -0.57 5.23 -14.34
CA ASP A 67 0.71 4.56 -14.07
C ASP A 67 0.51 3.08 -13.69
N TYR A 68 -0.63 2.77 -13.08
CA TYR A 68 -1.01 1.40 -12.75
C TYR A 68 -2.52 1.20 -12.75
N THR A 69 -2.94 -0.04 -12.99
CA THR A 69 -4.36 -0.45 -12.92
C THR A 69 -4.52 -1.63 -11.98
N PHE A 70 -5.64 -1.69 -11.27
CA PHE A 70 -6.00 -2.85 -10.47
C PHE A 70 -6.48 -4.01 -11.35
N VAL A 71 -6.11 -5.23 -10.98
CA VAL A 71 -6.54 -6.45 -11.67
C VAL A 71 -7.62 -7.16 -10.85
N GLY A 72 -8.74 -7.48 -11.49
CA GLY A 72 -9.86 -8.22 -10.89
C GLY A 72 -10.87 -7.36 -10.12
N SER A 73 -11.71 -8.02 -9.32
CA SER A 73 -12.72 -7.39 -8.48
C SER A 73 -12.22 -7.18 -7.04
N PRO A 74 -12.77 -6.20 -6.30
CA PRO A 74 -12.58 -6.10 -4.85
C PRO A 74 -12.92 -7.41 -4.12
N PRO A 75 -12.13 -7.84 -3.13
CA PRO A 75 -10.83 -7.29 -2.74
C PRO A 75 -9.74 -7.66 -3.75
N ARG A 76 -9.09 -6.65 -4.32
CA ARG A 76 -8.05 -6.83 -5.35
C ARG A 76 -6.79 -7.38 -4.73
N THR A 77 -6.09 -8.25 -5.44
CA THR A 77 -4.84 -8.87 -4.99
C THR A 77 -3.67 -8.57 -5.92
N GLN A 78 -3.91 -7.87 -7.02
CA GLN A 78 -2.93 -7.65 -8.07
C GLN A 78 -3.08 -6.24 -8.66
N VAL A 79 -1.95 -5.68 -9.08
CA VAL A 79 -1.86 -4.45 -9.87
C VAL A 79 -1.03 -4.72 -11.12
N GLN A 80 -1.22 -3.90 -12.15
CA GLN A 80 -0.50 -3.96 -13.40
C GLN A 80 0.05 -2.57 -13.71
N PHE A 81 1.35 -2.46 -13.95
CA PHE A 81 2.00 -1.19 -14.29
C PHE A 81 1.96 -0.95 -15.80
N THR A 82 1.81 0.31 -16.20
CA THR A 82 1.82 0.72 -17.62
C THR A 82 3.23 0.88 -18.19
N PHE A 83 4.26 0.73 -17.36
CA PHE A 83 5.67 0.84 -17.68
C PHE A 83 6.46 -0.38 -17.17
N ASN A 84 7.71 -0.52 -17.63
CA ASN A 84 8.61 -1.58 -17.19
C ASN A 84 9.20 -1.24 -15.83
N LEU A 85 9.27 -2.22 -14.93
CA LEU A 85 10.06 -2.12 -13.71
C LEU A 85 11.40 -2.82 -13.91
N GLU A 86 12.47 -2.17 -13.51
CA GLU A 86 13.83 -2.68 -13.63
C GLU A 86 14.33 -3.28 -12.30
N PRO A 87 15.27 -4.23 -12.34
CA PRO A 87 15.88 -4.75 -11.12
C PRO A 87 16.52 -3.63 -10.29
N GLY A 88 16.17 -3.55 -9.02
CA GLY A 88 16.62 -2.49 -8.10
C GLY A 88 15.60 -1.35 -7.91
N ASP A 89 14.52 -1.32 -8.69
CA ASP A 89 13.41 -0.42 -8.41
C ASP A 89 12.67 -0.82 -7.14
N ARG A 90 12.20 0.18 -6.40
CA ARG A 90 11.43 -0.01 -5.17
C ARG A 90 10.00 0.43 -5.36
N ILE A 91 9.08 -0.50 -5.17
CA ILE A 91 7.64 -0.23 -5.12
C ILE A 91 7.20 -0.22 -3.66
N ARG A 92 6.48 0.82 -3.25
CA ARG A 92 5.88 0.90 -1.92
C ARG A 92 4.38 1.03 -2.03
N PHE A 93 3.67 0.23 -1.26
CA PHE A 93 2.22 0.19 -1.16
C PHE A 93 1.82 0.71 0.21
N ARG A 94 1.01 1.75 0.24
CA ARG A 94 0.55 2.39 1.47
C ARG A 94 -0.95 2.62 1.45
N LYS A 95 -1.60 2.45 2.60
CA LYS A 95 -2.96 2.97 2.80
C LYS A 95 -2.95 4.10 3.81
N ALA A 96 -3.53 5.23 3.43
CA ALA A 96 -3.73 6.33 4.34
C ALA A 96 -4.78 5.96 5.41
N ARG A 97 -4.67 6.57 6.59
CA ARG A 97 -5.58 6.32 7.69
C ARG A 97 -6.94 6.97 7.40
N GLY A 98 -7.98 6.16 7.18
CA GLY A 98 -9.37 6.62 7.18
C GLY A 98 -9.98 6.97 5.82
N ALA A 99 -9.71 6.16 4.79
CA ALA A 99 -10.58 6.10 3.61
C ALA A 99 -11.73 5.11 3.86
#